data_AF-A0A160T6I8-F1
#
_entry.id   AF-A0A160T6I8-F1
#
_cell.length_a   1.000
_cell.length_b   1.000
_cell.length_c   1.000
_cell.angle_alpha   90.00
_cell.angle_beta   90.00
_cell.angle_gamma   90.00
#
_symmetry.space_group_name_H-M   'P 1'
#
loop_
_entity.id
_entity.type
_entity.pdbx_description
1 polymer ?
#
loop_
_entity_poly.entity_id
_entity_poly.type
_entity_poly.pdbx_seq_one_letter_code
_entity_poly.pdbx_strand_id
1 'polypeptide(L)'
;MMRNLKLLITTFMLVALLAACQPAGGQPGALEPPVGVTPEASVTPDPAAAFIAAARAHLVGELGIDDSAIALVSAAPAEFSDSCLGLGGPAESCLQAVTPGWLVMLDVDGQTYELHTDETGEQVRLASDISSIPVDPEAATAAAMAYLAGQLAVDESVIKVVALEAAEFSDSCLGLGGPAESCLQAITPGWLFTLGVAGQEYEVRSDGTGQVVRMAEAAE
;
A
#
# COMPACT_ATOMS: atom_id res chain seq x y z
N MET A 1 57.98 9.45 -2.56
CA MET A 1 59.30 9.50 -1.90
C MET A 1 59.28 10.70 -0.94
N MET A 2 59.42 10.47 0.38
CA MET A 2 59.62 11.45 1.50
C MET A 2 58.50 12.51 1.71
N ARG A 3 57.59 12.48 2.70
CA ARG A 3 57.64 12.37 4.18
C ARG A 3 58.48 13.48 4.85
N ASN A 4 57.80 14.41 5.55
CA ASN A 4 58.21 15.24 6.71
C ASN A 4 56.99 16.12 7.09
N LEU A 5 56.14 15.87 8.09
CA LEU A 5 56.27 15.53 9.51
C LEU A 5 56.83 16.66 10.39
N LYS A 6 55.90 17.23 11.19
CA LYS A 6 56.01 17.93 12.50
C LYS A 6 56.02 19.47 12.54
N LEU A 7 55.01 19.95 13.28
CA LEU A 7 55.07 21.01 14.29
C LEU A 7 55.54 22.39 13.82
N LEU A 8 54.63 23.37 13.86
CA LEU A 8 54.74 24.43 14.87
C LEU A 8 53.38 25.13 14.98
N ILE A 9 52.63 24.70 15.99
CA ILE A 9 51.64 25.51 16.68
C ILE A 9 52.40 26.68 17.33
N THR A 10 51.74 27.83 17.50
CA THR A 10 52.08 29.04 18.29
C THR A 10 52.79 30.20 17.59
N THR A 11 52.34 31.42 17.98
CA THR A 11 52.79 32.80 17.64
C THR A 11 52.43 33.27 16.22
N PHE A 12 51.66 34.35 15.99
CA PHE A 12 51.68 35.63 16.68
C PHE A 12 50.39 36.43 16.39
N MET A 13 49.79 36.92 17.47
CA MET A 13 48.71 37.90 17.55
C MET A 13 49.28 39.32 17.34
N LEU A 14 48.82 40.06 16.31
CA LEU A 14 48.81 41.54 16.13
C LEU A 14 48.59 41.80 14.62
N VAL A 15 47.60 42.54 14.11
CA VAL A 15 47.36 44.00 14.15
C VAL A 15 45.97 44.17 13.47
N ALA A 16 44.89 44.56 14.14
CA ALA A 16 44.48 45.89 14.60
C ALA A 16 43.90 46.84 13.52
N LEU A 17 42.80 47.50 13.92
CA LEU A 17 42.14 48.69 13.39
C LEU A 17 41.13 48.54 12.23
N LEU A 18 39.85 48.40 12.61
CA LEU A 18 38.84 49.35 12.15
C LEU A 18 37.98 49.79 13.35
N ALA A 19 38.24 51.00 13.81
CA ALA A 19 37.41 51.75 14.74
C ALA A 19 36.28 52.44 13.96
N ALA A 20 35.05 52.30 14.42
CA ALA A 20 33.98 53.25 14.14
C ALA A 20 33.19 53.47 15.44
N CYS A 21 33.26 54.69 15.95
CA CYS A 21 32.38 55.20 17.00
C CYS A 21 30.97 55.40 16.40
N GLN A 22 29.86 55.20 17.14
CA GLN A 22 29.07 56.24 17.85
C GLN A 22 27.61 55.69 18.01
N PRO A 23 26.69 56.36 18.75
CA PRO A 23 26.72 56.80 20.13
C PRO A 23 25.50 56.24 20.93
N ALA A 24 25.50 56.50 22.24
CA ALA A 24 24.45 56.11 23.19
C ALA A 24 23.17 56.95 23.10
N GLY A 25 22.01 56.36 23.43
CA GLY A 25 20.81 57.10 23.81
C GLY A 25 19.55 56.26 24.05
N GLY A 26 19.13 56.14 25.33
CA GLY A 26 17.76 55.87 25.85
C GLY A 26 17.10 54.52 25.48
N GLN A 27 16.28 53.84 26.27
CA GLN A 27 15.55 54.06 27.53
C GLN A 27 14.92 52.69 27.88
N PRO A 28 14.84 52.24 29.15
CA PRO A 28 14.10 51.01 29.49
C PRO A 28 12.59 51.29 29.48
N GLY A 29 11.91 50.86 28.42
CA GLY A 29 10.45 50.89 28.30
C GLY A 29 9.91 49.48 28.15
N ALA A 30 9.36 48.94 29.24
CA ALA A 30 8.47 47.79 29.17
C ALA A 30 7.12 48.24 28.58
N LEU A 31 6.76 47.72 27.40
CA LEU A 31 5.38 47.60 26.91
C LEU A 31 5.31 46.36 25.97
N GLU A 32 4.18 45.70 26.02
CA GLU A 32 3.76 44.35 25.57
C GLU A 32 3.83 44.03 24.04
N PRO A 33 3.48 42.79 23.60
CA PRO A 33 4.18 41.99 22.58
C PRO A 33 3.67 42.16 21.14
N PRO A 34 4.43 41.74 20.11
CA PRO A 34 3.86 41.22 18.90
C PRO A 34 3.76 39.69 18.96
N VAL A 35 2.55 39.19 18.71
CA VAL A 35 2.29 37.82 18.25
C VAL A 35 3.11 37.62 16.96
N GLY A 36 4.31 37.06 17.11
CA GLY A 36 5.23 36.77 16.03
C GLY A 36 5.12 35.30 15.67
N VAL A 37 4.41 35.02 14.59
CA VAL A 37 4.53 33.85 13.70
C VAL A 37 5.32 32.67 14.27
N THR A 38 4.58 31.61 14.62
CA THR A 38 5.10 30.23 14.65
C THR A 38 6.06 30.04 13.48
N PRO A 39 7.30 29.56 13.68
CA PRO A 39 8.15 29.18 12.57
C PRO A 39 7.37 28.18 11.72
N GLU A 40 7.09 28.56 10.48
CA GLU A 40 6.61 27.66 9.45
C GLU A 40 7.62 26.51 9.38
N ALA A 41 7.25 25.39 10.01
CA ALA A 41 8.03 24.19 10.01
C ALA A 41 8.24 23.84 8.54
N SER A 42 9.48 23.96 8.08
CA SER A 42 9.87 23.46 6.77
C SER A 42 9.57 21.96 6.78
N VAL A 43 8.50 21.57 6.09
CA VAL A 43 8.14 20.16 5.88
C VAL A 43 9.14 19.61 4.88
N THR A 44 10.36 19.31 5.34
CA THR A 44 11.14 18.27 4.67
C THR A 44 10.37 16.97 4.86
N PRO A 45 9.94 16.29 3.77
CA PRO A 45 9.32 14.98 3.91
C PRO A 45 10.28 14.09 4.68
N ASP A 46 9.76 13.44 5.71
CA ASP A 46 10.49 12.41 6.44
C ASP A 46 10.99 11.38 5.40
N PRO A 47 12.30 11.12 5.29
CA PRO A 47 12.81 10.09 4.38
C PRO A 47 12.17 8.72 4.66
N ALA A 48 11.72 8.45 5.90
CA ALA A 48 10.99 7.24 6.25
C ALA A 48 9.56 7.17 5.65
N ALA A 49 9.07 8.22 5.00
CA ALA A 49 7.76 8.28 4.34
C ALA A 49 7.84 8.55 2.82
N ALA A 50 9.04 8.68 2.25
CA ALA A 50 9.22 9.00 0.83
C ALA A 50 8.62 7.92 -0.09
N PHE A 51 8.80 6.65 0.24
CA PHE A 51 8.23 5.53 -0.52
C PHE A 51 6.69 5.49 -0.44
N ILE A 52 6.09 5.90 0.69
CA ILE A 52 4.63 6.02 0.84
C ILE A 52 4.10 7.12 -0.06
N ALA A 53 4.78 8.27 -0.11
CA ALA A 53 4.41 9.36 -1.00
C ALA A 53 4.55 8.96 -2.47
N ALA A 54 5.60 8.23 -2.82
CA ALA A 54 5.79 7.69 -4.17
C ALA A 54 4.69 6.69 -4.55
N ALA A 55 4.33 5.78 -3.64
CA ALA A 55 3.23 4.83 -3.82
C ALA A 55 1.90 5.56 -4.07
N ARG A 56 1.56 6.56 -3.25
CA ARG A 56 0.37 7.40 -3.44
C ARG A 56 0.36 8.10 -4.79
N ALA A 57 1.47 8.75 -5.15
CA ALA A 57 1.60 9.48 -6.41
C ALA A 57 1.46 8.54 -7.63
N HIS A 58 2.01 7.33 -7.53
CA HIS A 58 1.84 6.31 -8.55
C HIS A 58 0.37 5.91 -8.71
N LEU A 59 -0.33 5.63 -7.61
CA LEU A 59 -1.74 5.25 -7.63
C LEU A 59 -2.67 6.37 -8.14
N VAL A 60 -2.37 7.63 -7.77
CA VAL A 60 -3.03 8.81 -8.36
C VAL A 60 -2.88 8.82 -9.88
N GLY A 61 -1.66 8.57 -10.38
CA GLY A 61 -1.38 8.53 -11.81
C GLY A 61 -2.12 7.42 -12.53
N GLU A 62 -2.17 6.22 -11.94
CA GLU A 62 -2.84 5.05 -12.51
C GLU A 62 -4.37 5.20 -12.55
N LEU A 63 -4.98 5.73 -11.49
CA LEU A 63 -6.44 5.81 -11.36
C LEU A 63 -7.03 7.17 -11.79
N GLY A 64 -6.22 8.21 -11.92
CA GLY A 64 -6.69 9.56 -12.24
C GLY A 64 -7.54 10.21 -11.14
N ILE A 65 -7.25 9.87 -9.87
CA ILE A 65 -7.97 10.35 -8.68
C ILE A 65 -7.19 11.43 -7.92
N ASP A 66 -7.84 12.13 -7.00
CA ASP A 66 -7.15 13.03 -6.07
C ASP A 66 -6.42 12.25 -4.96
N ASP A 67 -5.20 12.67 -4.58
CA ASP A 67 -4.42 12.05 -3.50
C ASP A 67 -5.18 12.00 -2.17
N SER A 68 -6.07 12.96 -1.92
CA SER A 68 -6.92 12.99 -0.72
C SER A 68 -7.93 11.84 -0.64
N ALA A 69 -8.23 11.17 -1.76
CA ALA A 69 -9.09 9.99 -1.79
C ALA A 69 -8.36 8.72 -1.33
N ILE A 70 -7.03 8.76 -1.22
CA ILE A 70 -6.21 7.61 -0.85
C ILE A 70 -5.98 7.59 0.66
N ALA A 71 -6.24 6.46 1.31
CA ALA A 71 -5.87 6.18 2.69
C ALA A 71 -4.71 5.17 2.74
N LEU A 72 -3.76 5.35 3.67
CA LEU A 72 -2.73 4.34 3.92
C LEU A 72 -3.29 3.28 4.85
N VAL A 73 -3.28 2.02 4.42
CA VAL A 73 -3.69 0.86 5.22
C VAL A 73 -2.49 0.29 5.97
N SER A 74 -1.40 0.00 5.27
CA SER A 74 -0.17 -0.53 5.86
C SER A 74 1.05 -0.24 4.99
N ALA A 75 2.22 -0.29 5.63
CA ALA A 75 3.52 -0.23 4.97
C ALA A 75 4.48 -1.15 5.74
N ALA A 76 5.05 -2.14 5.06
CA ALA A 76 5.95 -3.12 5.67
C ALA A 76 7.19 -3.32 4.80
N PRO A 77 8.38 -3.50 5.42
CA PRO A 77 9.57 -3.84 4.66
C PRO A 77 9.40 -5.23 4.02
N ALA A 78 9.88 -5.38 2.79
CA ALA A 78 9.78 -6.60 2.01
C ALA A 78 11.09 -6.88 1.25
N GLU A 79 11.34 -8.14 0.93
CA GLU A 79 12.41 -8.57 0.03
C GLU A 79 11.78 -9.22 -1.20
N PHE A 80 11.95 -8.60 -2.36
CA PHE A 80 11.35 -9.06 -3.61
C PHE A 80 12.31 -9.97 -4.38
N SER A 81 11.78 -10.90 -5.19
CA SER A 81 12.56 -11.93 -5.89
C SER A 81 13.51 -11.41 -6.97
N ASP A 82 13.22 -10.23 -7.52
CA ASP A 82 13.87 -9.68 -8.70
C ASP A 82 13.78 -8.15 -8.74
N SER A 83 14.46 -7.54 -9.73
CA SER A 83 14.48 -6.09 -9.94
C SER A 83 13.16 -5.48 -10.46
N CYS A 84 12.14 -6.29 -10.69
CA CYS A 84 10.79 -5.84 -10.97
C CYS A 84 9.90 -5.95 -9.73
N LEU A 85 10.52 -6.05 -8.55
CA LEU A 85 9.84 -6.13 -7.26
C LEU A 85 8.88 -7.32 -7.20
N GLY A 86 9.21 -8.42 -7.88
CA GLY A 86 8.36 -9.62 -7.93
C GLY A 86 7.09 -9.48 -8.76
N LEU A 87 6.91 -8.35 -9.45
CA LEU A 87 5.73 -8.03 -10.28
C LEU A 87 6.09 -7.96 -11.78
N GLY A 88 7.13 -8.69 -12.17
CA GLY A 88 7.56 -8.81 -13.56
C GLY A 88 6.58 -9.65 -14.38
N GLY A 89 6.08 -9.10 -15.49
CA GLY A 89 5.23 -9.85 -16.41
C GLY A 89 6.02 -10.88 -17.24
N PRO A 90 5.37 -11.84 -17.91
CA PRO A 90 6.02 -12.88 -18.71
C PRO A 90 6.83 -12.33 -19.91
N ALA A 91 6.57 -11.08 -20.31
CA ALA A 91 7.30 -10.40 -21.38
C ALA A 91 8.46 -9.51 -20.86
N GLU A 92 8.61 -9.37 -19.54
CA GLU A 92 9.58 -8.47 -18.92
C GLU A 92 10.84 -9.24 -18.48
N SER A 93 12.01 -8.70 -18.83
CA SER A 93 13.30 -9.30 -18.44
C SER A 93 13.80 -8.68 -17.13
N CYS A 94 13.33 -9.21 -16.00
CA CYS A 94 13.74 -8.75 -14.67
C CYS A 94 15.06 -9.39 -14.24
N LEU A 95 15.96 -8.58 -13.67
CA LEU A 95 17.21 -9.11 -13.10
C LEU A 95 16.88 -9.98 -11.89
N GLN A 96 17.36 -11.22 -11.90
CA GLN A 96 17.14 -12.20 -10.84
C GLN A 96 18.04 -11.91 -9.64
N ALA A 97 17.67 -10.89 -8.86
CA ALA A 97 18.36 -10.45 -7.66
C ALA A 97 17.34 -10.03 -6.60
N VAL A 98 17.53 -10.52 -5.37
CA VAL A 98 16.68 -10.12 -4.25
C VAL A 98 16.80 -8.61 -4.05
N THR A 99 15.67 -7.92 -4.12
CA THR A 99 15.59 -6.46 -4.06
C THR A 99 14.85 -6.06 -2.80
N PRO A 100 15.52 -5.43 -1.81
CA PRO A 100 14.86 -4.89 -0.63
C PRO A 100 13.93 -3.73 -0.99
N GLY A 101 12.86 -3.57 -0.23
CA GLY A 101 11.90 -2.50 -0.48
C GLY A 101 10.73 -2.53 0.49
N TRP A 102 9.58 -2.03 0.03
CA TRP A 102 8.37 -1.90 0.84
C TRP A 102 7.15 -2.42 0.11
N LEU A 103 6.32 -3.15 0.84
CA LEU A 103 4.95 -3.48 0.45
C LEU A 103 4.02 -2.45 1.12
N VAL A 104 3.32 -1.69 0.29
CA VAL A 104 2.43 -0.59 0.70
C VAL A 104 1.01 -0.93 0.29
N MET A 105 0.09 -0.93 1.27
CA MET A 105 -1.34 -1.11 1.03
C MET A 105 -2.05 0.24 1.11
N LEU A 106 -2.71 0.62 0.03
CA LEU A 106 -3.46 1.87 -0.09
C LEU A 106 -4.94 1.58 -0.34
N ASP A 107 -5.84 2.24 0.38
CA ASP A 107 -7.28 2.14 0.18
C ASP A 107 -7.82 3.34 -0.61
N VAL A 108 -8.70 3.07 -1.57
CA VAL A 108 -9.51 4.06 -2.29
C VAL A 108 -10.95 3.57 -2.30
N ASP A 109 -11.85 4.30 -1.66
CA ASP A 109 -13.28 3.98 -1.60
C ASP A 109 -13.57 2.50 -1.20
N GLY A 110 -12.79 1.95 -0.26
CA GLY A 110 -12.94 0.56 0.23
C GLY A 110 -12.28 -0.51 -0.63
N GLN A 111 -11.60 -0.13 -1.72
CA GLN A 111 -10.75 -1.01 -2.52
C GLN A 111 -9.30 -0.83 -2.10
N THR A 112 -8.58 -1.93 -1.81
CA THR A 112 -7.14 -1.83 -1.54
C THR A 112 -6.29 -2.19 -2.74
N TYR A 113 -5.23 -1.42 -2.88
CA TYR A 113 -4.20 -1.52 -3.87
C TYR A 113 -2.89 -1.87 -3.17
N GLU A 114 -2.28 -2.97 -3.59
CA GLU A 114 -0.95 -3.36 -3.16
C GLU A 114 0.09 -2.75 -4.09
N LEU A 115 1.02 -1.98 -3.54
CA LEU A 115 2.11 -1.38 -4.29
C LEU A 115 3.44 -1.86 -3.71
N HIS A 116 4.35 -2.25 -4.58
CA HIS A 116 5.73 -2.55 -4.23
C HIS A 116 6.61 -1.37 -4.58
N THR A 117 7.48 -0.98 -3.66
CA THR A 117 8.51 0.03 -3.91
C THR A 117 9.89 -0.51 -3.61
N ASP A 118 10.93 0.04 -4.22
CA ASP A 118 12.30 -0.14 -3.72
C ASP A 118 12.50 0.62 -2.38
N GLU A 119 13.69 0.50 -1.77
CA GLU A 119 13.99 1.12 -0.48
C GLU A 119 13.81 2.65 -0.47
N THR A 120 13.99 3.31 -1.62
CA THR A 120 13.98 4.78 -1.76
C THR A 120 12.65 5.33 -2.26
N GLY A 121 11.77 4.48 -2.81
CA GLY A 121 10.56 4.91 -3.51
C GLY A 121 10.83 5.43 -4.93
N GLU A 122 12.00 5.17 -5.51
CA GLU A 122 12.34 5.58 -6.88
C GLU A 122 11.65 4.68 -7.91
N GLN A 123 11.54 3.40 -7.60
CA GLN A 123 10.71 2.45 -8.33
C GLN A 123 9.45 2.15 -7.52
N VAL A 124 8.29 2.25 -8.19
CA VAL A 124 6.99 1.87 -7.65
C VAL A 124 6.27 1.03 -8.69
N ARG A 125 5.66 -0.06 -8.27
CA ARG A 125 4.84 -0.92 -9.12
C ARG A 125 3.55 -1.29 -8.41
N LEU A 126 2.44 -1.14 -9.10
CA LEU A 126 1.13 -1.63 -8.65
C LEU A 126 1.02 -3.14 -8.91
N ALA A 127 0.67 -3.92 -7.89
CA ALA A 127 0.39 -5.34 -8.04
C ALA A 127 -0.97 -5.52 -8.73
N SER A 128 -0.94 -5.89 -10.01
CA SER A 128 -2.14 -6.09 -10.84
C SER A 128 -3.12 -7.13 -10.26
N ASP A 129 -2.62 -8.04 -9.44
CA ASP A 129 -3.30 -9.26 -9.01
C ASP A 129 -4.24 -9.02 -7.79
N ILE A 130 -4.03 -7.94 -7.03
CA ILE A 130 -4.82 -7.63 -5.82
C ILE A 130 -5.51 -6.26 -5.87
N SER A 131 -5.25 -5.47 -6.92
CA SER A 131 -5.77 -4.11 -7.13
C SER A 131 -7.30 -3.98 -7.25
N SER A 132 -8.05 -5.06 -7.03
CA SER A 132 -9.50 -5.14 -7.26
C SER A 132 -10.28 -5.89 -6.19
N ILE A 133 -9.65 -6.36 -5.11
CA ILE A 133 -10.38 -7.02 -4.02
C ILE A 133 -10.79 -5.91 -3.03
N PRO A 134 -12.10 -5.67 -2.82
CA PRO A 134 -12.54 -4.82 -1.73
C PRO A 134 -11.93 -5.32 -0.42
N VAL A 135 -11.42 -4.46 0.46
CA VAL A 135 -10.90 -4.92 1.77
C VAL A 135 -11.99 -5.51 2.62
N ASP A 136 -13.21 -5.01 2.40
CA ASP A 136 -14.39 -5.38 3.15
C ASP A 136 -15.16 -6.48 2.41
N PRO A 137 -15.11 -7.73 2.91
CA PRO A 137 -15.87 -8.82 2.36
C PRO A 137 -17.35 -8.74 2.73
N GLU A 138 -17.86 -7.73 3.46
CA GLU A 138 -19.24 -7.73 3.98
C GLU A 138 -20.27 -7.98 2.87
N ALA A 139 -20.18 -7.25 1.76
CA ALA A 139 -21.08 -7.44 0.62
C ALA A 139 -20.96 -8.83 -0.01
N ALA A 140 -19.71 -9.30 -0.21
CA ALA A 140 -19.43 -10.63 -0.74
C ALA A 140 -19.89 -11.75 0.20
N THR A 141 -19.74 -11.57 1.50
CA THR A 141 -20.13 -12.51 2.56
C THR A 141 -21.65 -12.63 2.61
N ALA A 142 -22.36 -11.50 2.60
CA ALA A 142 -23.82 -11.48 2.52
C ALA A 142 -24.31 -12.19 1.26
N ALA A 143 -23.70 -11.90 0.10
CA ALA A 143 -24.03 -12.55 -1.16
C ALA A 143 -23.76 -14.06 -1.13
N ALA A 144 -22.64 -14.50 -0.54
CA ALA A 144 -22.28 -15.91 -0.39
C ALA A 144 -23.25 -16.68 0.52
N MET A 145 -23.62 -16.11 1.67
CA MET A 145 -24.61 -16.71 2.58
C MET A 145 -26.00 -16.82 1.93
N ALA A 146 -26.47 -15.73 1.30
CA ALA A 146 -27.75 -15.73 0.61
C ALA A 146 -27.78 -16.72 -0.57
N TYR A 147 -26.69 -16.81 -1.32
CA TYR A 147 -26.52 -17.79 -2.40
C TYR A 147 -26.64 -19.22 -1.88
N LEU A 148 -25.88 -19.58 -0.84
CA LEU A 148 -25.91 -20.94 -0.28
C LEU A 148 -27.27 -21.28 0.35
N ALA A 149 -27.89 -20.32 1.05
CA ALA A 149 -29.23 -20.48 1.61
C ALA A 149 -30.25 -20.82 0.52
N GLY A 150 -30.19 -20.12 -0.61
CA GLY A 150 -31.03 -20.38 -1.78
C GLY A 150 -30.79 -21.76 -2.39
N GLN A 151 -29.52 -22.20 -2.52
CA GLN A 151 -29.19 -23.51 -3.08
C GLN A 151 -29.66 -24.68 -2.21
N LEU A 152 -29.53 -24.56 -0.89
CA LEU A 152 -29.90 -25.61 0.05
C LEU A 152 -31.35 -25.51 0.55
N ALA A 153 -32.07 -24.44 0.19
CA ALA A 153 -33.40 -24.10 0.71
C ALA A 153 -33.46 -24.07 2.25
N VAL A 154 -32.44 -23.46 2.86
CA VAL A 154 -32.32 -23.27 4.32
C VAL A 154 -32.38 -21.79 4.69
N ASP A 155 -32.57 -21.52 5.97
CA ASP A 155 -32.49 -20.15 6.49
C ASP A 155 -31.03 -19.69 6.60
N GLU A 156 -30.72 -18.43 6.26
CA GLU A 156 -29.36 -17.89 6.36
C GLU A 156 -28.81 -17.97 7.80
N SER A 157 -29.67 -17.89 8.83
CA SER A 157 -29.24 -17.94 10.24
C SER A 157 -28.62 -19.28 10.66
N VAL A 158 -28.82 -20.35 9.88
CA VAL A 158 -28.19 -21.65 10.15
C VAL A 158 -26.82 -21.82 9.46
N ILE A 159 -26.44 -20.88 8.61
CA ILE A 159 -25.16 -20.88 7.89
C ILE A 159 -24.11 -20.19 8.74
N LYS A 160 -22.89 -20.74 8.77
CA LYS A 160 -21.74 -20.17 9.47
C LYS A 160 -20.59 -19.99 8.52
N VAL A 161 -19.92 -18.84 8.57
CA VAL A 161 -18.62 -18.67 7.91
C VAL A 161 -17.59 -19.44 8.74
N VAL A 162 -17.02 -20.51 8.17
CA VAL A 162 -15.96 -21.32 8.78
C VAL A 162 -14.60 -20.74 8.42
N ALA A 163 -14.40 -20.36 7.17
CA ALA A 163 -13.20 -19.70 6.67
C ALA A 163 -13.56 -18.68 5.58
N LEU A 164 -12.71 -17.67 5.44
CA LEU A 164 -12.81 -16.63 4.43
C LEU A 164 -11.39 -16.19 4.05
N GLU A 165 -11.08 -16.30 2.76
CA GLU A 165 -9.76 -15.97 2.21
C GLU A 165 -9.92 -15.13 0.95
N ALA A 166 -9.06 -14.14 0.76
CA ALA A 166 -8.93 -13.48 -0.53
C ALA A 166 -8.30 -14.47 -1.52
N ALA A 167 -8.83 -14.53 -2.74
CA ALA A 167 -8.41 -15.49 -3.74
C ALA A 167 -8.46 -14.90 -5.15
N GLU A 168 -7.68 -15.48 -6.06
CA GLU A 168 -7.74 -15.21 -7.48
C GLU A 168 -8.23 -16.44 -8.24
N PHE A 169 -9.15 -16.22 -9.17
CA PHE A 169 -9.73 -17.28 -9.94
C PHE A 169 -9.34 -17.20 -11.41
N SER A 170 -9.24 -18.33 -12.09
CA SER A 170 -8.71 -18.42 -13.46
C SER A 170 -9.53 -17.69 -14.52
N ASP A 171 -10.81 -17.43 -14.26
CA ASP A 171 -11.77 -16.88 -15.20
C ASP A 171 -12.94 -16.19 -14.48
N SER A 172 -13.80 -15.52 -15.26
CA SER A 172 -15.00 -14.85 -14.75
C SER A 172 -16.07 -15.78 -14.17
N CYS A 173 -15.89 -17.10 -14.28
CA CYS A 173 -16.72 -18.10 -13.64
C CYS A 173 -16.09 -18.63 -12.35
N LEU A 174 -15.11 -17.89 -11.81
CA LEU A 174 -14.44 -18.19 -10.56
C LEU A 174 -13.73 -19.55 -10.60
N GLY A 175 -13.28 -19.97 -11.79
CA GLY A 175 -12.64 -21.27 -12.01
C GLY A 175 -13.57 -22.46 -11.84
N LEU A 176 -14.89 -22.24 -11.88
CA LEU A 176 -15.93 -23.26 -11.78
C LEU A 176 -16.77 -23.36 -13.07
N GLY A 177 -16.27 -22.81 -14.17
CA GLY A 177 -16.93 -22.90 -15.48
C GLY A 177 -16.90 -24.31 -16.05
N GLY A 178 -18.05 -24.80 -16.53
CA GLY A 178 -18.13 -26.07 -17.26
C GLY A 178 -17.63 -25.95 -18.71
N PRO A 179 -17.34 -27.06 -19.40
CA PRO A 179 -16.80 -27.03 -20.78
C PRO A 179 -17.74 -26.41 -21.82
N ALA A 180 -19.04 -26.29 -21.50
CA ALA A 180 -20.03 -25.66 -22.36
C ALA A 180 -20.25 -24.17 -22.02
N GLU A 181 -19.66 -23.68 -20.93
CA GLU A 181 -19.84 -22.32 -20.46
C GLU A 181 -18.76 -21.38 -21.02
N SER A 182 -19.18 -20.22 -21.53
CA SER A 182 -18.26 -19.22 -22.09
C SER A 182 -17.82 -18.23 -21.02
N CYS A 183 -16.85 -18.65 -20.20
CA CYS A 183 -16.24 -17.81 -19.17
C CYS A 183 -15.16 -16.92 -19.80
N LEU A 184 -15.13 -15.63 -19.44
CA LEU A 184 -14.07 -14.74 -19.87
C LEU A 184 -12.75 -15.22 -19.25
N GLN A 185 -11.76 -15.45 -20.09
CA GLN A 185 -10.44 -15.95 -19.69
C GLN A 185 -9.59 -14.81 -19.12
N ALA A 186 -9.98 -14.35 -17.94
CA ALA A 186 -9.33 -13.28 -17.20
C ALA A 186 -9.25 -13.67 -15.72
N ILE A 187 -8.08 -13.49 -15.13
CA ILE A 187 -7.93 -13.68 -13.69
C ILE A 187 -8.92 -12.76 -12.97
N THR A 188 -9.75 -13.35 -12.11
CA THR A 188 -10.83 -12.66 -11.41
C THR A 188 -10.52 -12.69 -9.92
N PRO A 189 -10.09 -11.55 -9.33
CA PRO A 189 -9.90 -11.44 -7.90
C PRO A 189 -11.24 -11.53 -7.16
N GLY A 190 -11.22 -12.10 -5.96
CA GLY A 190 -12.42 -12.28 -5.16
C GLY A 190 -12.19 -13.01 -3.85
N TRP A 191 -13.21 -13.74 -3.42
CA TRP A 191 -13.26 -14.36 -2.10
C TRP A 191 -13.55 -15.85 -2.19
N LEU A 192 -12.82 -16.64 -1.40
CA LEU A 192 -13.05 -18.06 -1.16
C LEU A 192 -13.61 -18.24 0.26
N PHE A 193 -14.84 -18.75 0.34
CA PHE A 193 -15.56 -19.02 1.57
C PHE A 193 -15.64 -20.52 1.81
N THR A 194 -15.39 -20.92 3.06
CA THR A 194 -15.86 -22.21 3.59
C THR A 194 -17.09 -21.93 4.45
N LEU A 195 -18.27 -22.36 4.01
CA LEU A 195 -19.53 -22.13 4.72
C LEU A 195 -20.04 -23.43 5.33
N GLY A 196 -20.37 -23.41 6.61
CA GLY A 196 -20.86 -24.56 7.38
C GLY A 196 -22.38 -24.55 7.54
N VAL A 197 -23.05 -25.65 7.17
CA VAL A 197 -24.48 -25.88 7.41
C VAL A 197 -24.67 -27.27 8.02
N ALA A 198 -25.28 -27.34 9.20
CA ALA A 198 -25.55 -28.61 9.91
C ALA A 198 -24.32 -29.55 10.05
N GLY A 199 -23.11 -28.99 10.13
CA GLY A 199 -21.85 -29.75 10.24
C GLY A 199 -21.29 -30.27 8.91
N GLN A 200 -21.84 -29.83 7.77
CA GLN A 200 -21.24 -30.00 6.44
C GLN A 200 -20.64 -28.66 6.00
N GLU A 201 -19.53 -28.71 5.28
CA GLU A 201 -18.84 -27.55 4.76
C GLU A 201 -18.98 -27.46 3.24
N TYR A 202 -19.16 -26.25 2.75
CA TYR A 202 -19.36 -25.92 1.34
C TYR A 202 -18.35 -24.86 0.94
N GLU A 203 -17.64 -25.10 -0.16
CA GLU A 203 -16.78 -24.10 -0.77
C GLU A 203 -17.60 -23.19 -1.68
N VAL A 204 -17.62 -21.90 -1.36
CA VAL A 204 -18.31 -20.87 -2.14
C VAL A 204 -17.28 -19.83 -2.57
N ARG A 205 -17.34 -19.40 -3.82
CA ARG A 205 -16.45 -18.40 -4.42
C ARG A 205 -17.27 -17.20 -4.83
N SER A 206 -16.74 -16.00 -4.66
CA SER A 206 -17.33 -14.79 -5.25
C SER A 206 -16.28 -13.94 -5.95
N ASP A 207 -16.70 -13.07 -6.88
CA ASP A 207 -15.86 -11.91 -7.22
C ASP A 207 -15.70 -10.98 -6.01
N GLY A 208 -14.80 -10.00 -6.10
CA GLY A 208 -14.52 -9.09 -4.99
C GLY A 208 -15.77 -8.41 -4.42
N THR A 209 -16.77 -8.12 -5.26
CA THR A 209 -17.97 -7.36 -4.89
C THR A 209 -19.17 -8.21 -4.47
N GLY A 210 -19.09 -9.53 -4.64
CA GLY A 210 -20.22 -10.44 -4.43
C GLY A 210 -21.25 -10.43 -5.55
N GLN A 211 -20.97 -9.84 -6.73
CA GLN A 211 -21.92 -9.81 -7.85
C GLN A 211 -22.02 -11.17 -8.54
N VAL A 212 -20.89 -11.84 -8.70
CA VAL A 212 -20.81 -13.23 -9.13
C VAL A 212 -20.50 -14.09 -7.91
N VAL A 213 -21.35 -15.08 -7.64
CA VAL A 213 -21.16 -16.07 -6.56
C VAL A 213 -21.43 -17.47 -7.11
N ARG A 214 -20.57 -18.44 -6.78
CA ARG A 214 -20.68 -19.85 -7.20
C ARG A 214 -20.24 -20.79 -6.10
N MET A 215 -20.90 -21.94 -5.98
CA MET A 215 -20.48 -23.02 -5.09
C MET A 215 -19.72 -24.07 -5.89
N ALA A 216 -18.58 -24.54 -5.36
CA ALA A 216 -17.88 -25.66 -5.94
C ALA A 216 -18.70 -26.94 -5.76
N GLU A 217 -18.64 -27.85 -6.73
CA GLU A 217 -19.29 -29.15 -6.58
C GLU A 217 -18.62 -29.93 -5.44
N ALA A 218 -19.42 -30.67 -4.66
CA ALA A 218 -18.87 -31.53 -3.62
C ALA A 218 -17.96 -32.58 -4.27
N ALA A 219 -16.73 -32.73 -3.75
CA ALA A 219 -15.86 -33.82 -4.18
C ALA A 219 -16.53 -35.16 -3.84
N GLU A 220 -16.87 -35.94 -4.88
CA GLU A 220 -17.41 -37.30 -4.77
C GLU A 220 -16.40 -38.31 -4.21
#